data_AF-A0A1Q7YWS6-F1
#
_entry.id   AF-A0A1Q7YWS6-F1
#
_cell.length_a   1.000
_cell.length_b   1.000
_cell.length_c   1.000
_cell.angle_alpha   90.00
_cell.angle_beta   90.00
_cell.angle_gamma   90.00
#
_symmetry.space_group_name_H-M   'P 1'
#
loop_
_entity.id
_entity.type
_entity.pdbx_description
1 polymer ?
#
loop_
_entity_poly.entity_id
_entity_poly.type
_entity_poly.pdbx_seq_one_letter_code
_entity_poly.pdbx_strand_id
1 'polypeptide(L)'
;MSIAVENVKRDLRSRLESDKHMSAGWIVVPLLQILSVVLVVVIIIAVLISVILTASSGASVLFDLRALAGILIGFAVAEFILNIFFSFMLYRLIKRRNTHFIRQLFLYEDLEATAKEIAAKRGIDVSIPLNNLDRIRRDAQADERSRDPVLWSAILVFAAGAAVPSFVTPSGFSGVALVPVFAQYYVYYFLMKEWFRHERREDIFMDELSRLLSTAGIGVTRPPRFAAVPDRSFAVYLVLTIVTVGFFGIYWVYVLLSDPNNHFRYQAMVEDTIVAQLSGLTL
;
A
#
# COMPACT_ATOMS: atom_id res chain seq x y z
N MET A 1 -26.04 -23.23 -16.94
CA MET A 1 -25.21 -22.22 -16.26
C MET A 1 -24.74 -21.23 -17.30
N SER A 2 -24.91 -19.93 -17.09
CA SER A 2 -24.56 -18.94 -18.11
C SER A 2 -23.07 -18.62 -18.12
N ILE A 3 -22.57 -18.17 -19.28
CA ILE A 3 -21.17 -17.78 -19.46
C ILE A 3 -20.80 -16.63 -18.51
N ALA A 4 -21.72 -15.67 -18.29
CA ALA A 4 -21.48 -14.54 -17.41
C ALA A 4 -21.22 -14.97 -15.95
N VAL A 5 -22.02 -15.90 -15.43
CA VAL A 5 -21.82 -16.43 -14.06
C VAL A 5 -20.52 -17.21 -13.94
N GLU A 6 -20.12 -17.96 -14.97
CA GLU A 6 -18.83 -18.67 -14.94
C GLU A 6 -17.64 -17.72 -14.98
N ASN A 7 -17.74 -16.62 -15.73
CA ASN A 7 -16.71 -15.58 -15.72
C ASN A 7 -16.58 -14.92 -14.33
N VAL A 8 -17.69 -14.57 -13.68
CA VAL A 8 -17.66 -14.08 -12.29
C VAL A 8 -16.96 -15.08 -11.36
N LYS A 9 -17.27 -16.38 -11.47
CA LYS A 9 -16.60 -17.43 -10.69
C LYS A 9 -15.10 -17.52 -10.98
N ARG A 10 -14.69 -17.36 -12.25
CA ARG A 10 -13.29 -17.32 -12.64
C ARG A 10 -12.57 -16.14 -11.99
N ASP A 11 -13.19 -14.97 -11.98
CA ASP A 11 -12.61 -13.76 -11.40
C ASP A 11 -12.47 -13.89 -9.88
N LEU A 12 -13.45 -14.50 -9.20
CA LEU A 12 -13.34 -14.86 -7.79
C LEU A 12 -12.16 -15.80 -7.51
N ARG A 13 -11.94 -16.83 -8.34
CA ARG A 13 -10.80 -17.74 -8.19
C ARG A 13 -9.46 -17.01 -8.30
N SER A 14 -9.39 -15.97 -9.14
CA SER A 14 -8.18 -15.16 -9.33
C SER A 14 -7.80 -14.30 -8.12
N ARG A 15 -8.67 -14.16 -7.10
CA ARG A 15 -8.37 -13.44 -5.85
C ARG A 15 -7.16 -14.02 -5.10
N LEU A 16 -6.94 -15.34 -5.19
CA LEU A 16 -5.80 -16.00 -4.54
C LEU A 16 -4.44 -15.49 -5.07
N GLU A 17 -4.42 -14.99 -6.30
CA GLU A 17 -3.22 -14.48 -6.96
C GLU A 17 -3.08 -12.96 -6.82
N SER A 18 -4.20 -12.24 -6.84
CA SER A 18 -4.26 -10.78 -6.85
C SER A 18 -4.33 -10.14 -5.46
N ASP A 19 -4.98 -10.80 -4.49
CA ASP A 19 -5.32 -10.26 -3.18
C ASP A 19 -4.37 -10.81 -2.10
N LYS A 20 -3.07 -10.74 -2.39
CA LYS A 20 -2.05 -11.32 -1.51
C LYS A 20 -1.92 -10.52 -0.22
N HIS A 21 -2.21 -11.19 0.89
CA HIS A 21 -1.97 -10.68 2.23
C HIS A 21 -0.48 -10.46 2.51
N MET A 22 -0.18 -9.37 3.22
CA MET A 22 1.16 -9.11 3.75
C MET A 22 1.12 -9.07 5.28
N SER A 23 2.06 -9.76 5.92
CA SER A 23 2.18 -9.77 7.38
C SER A 23 2.46 -8.37 7.92
N ALA A 24 1.89 -8.03 9.07
CA ALA A 24 2.26 -6.83 9.82
C ALA A 24 3.74 -6.88 10.29
N GLY A 25 4.36 -8.06 10.33
CA GLY A 25 5.77 -8.23 10.70
C GLY A 25 6.75 -7.46 9.83
N TRP A 26 6.36 -7.03 8.62
CA TRP A 26 7.16 -6.15 7.77
C TRP A 26 7.52 -4.80 8.42
N ILE A 27 6.79 -4.39 9.46
CA ILE A 27 7.08 -3.22 10.30
C ILE A 27 8.46 -3.30 10.96
N VAL A 28 9.01 -4.49 11.17
CA VAL A 28 10.35 -4.65 11.75
C VAL A 28 11.42 -3.95 10.91
N VAL A 29 11.25 -3.89 9.59
CA VAL A 29 12.23 -3.28 8.69
C VAL A 29 12.41 -1.78 8.95
N PRO A 30 11.37 -0.92 8.83
CA PRO A 30 11.52 0.50 9.15
C PRO A 30 11.85 0.76 10.62
N LEU A 31 11.42 -0.11 11.54
CA LEU A 31 11.82 -0.01 12.94
C LEU A 31 13.34 -0.17 13.12
N LEU A 32 13.94 -1.20 12.51
CA LEU A 32 15.38 -1.43 12.57
C LEU A 32 16.17 -0.29 11.92
N GLN A 33 15.67 0.31 10.84
CA GLN A 33 16.29 1.49 10.21
C GLN A 33 16.33 2.67 11.19
N ILE A 34 15.20 2.98 11.83
CA ILE A 34 15.13 4.09 12.80
C ILE A 34 16.05 3.81 14.00
N LEU A 35 16.06 2.60 14.53
CA LEU A 35 16.92 2.22 15.66
C LEU A 35 18.41 2.31 15.31
N SER A 36 18.79 1.88 14.11
CA SER A 36 20.15 1.97 13.60
C SER A 36 20.60 3.43 13.46
N VAL A 37 19.77 4.32 12.89
CA VAL A 37 20.04 5.76 12.83
C VAL A 37 20.18 6.38 14.22
N VAL A 38 19.27 6.05 15.15
CA VAL A 38 19.35 6.55 16.54
C VAL A 38 20.65 6.11 17.20
N LEU A 39 21.07 4.86 17.02
CA LEU A 39 22.31 4.34 17.59
C LEU A 39 23.55 5.05 17.02
N VAL A 40 23.58 5.28 15.70
CA VAL A 40 24.65 6.06 15.06
C VAL A 40 24.72 7.48 15.61
N VAL A 41 23.57 8.16 15.77
CA VAL A 41 23.52 9.50 16.35
C VAL A 41 24.04 9.52 17.79
N VAL A 42 23.67 8.53 18.61
CA VAL A 42 24.16 8.39 19.99
C VAL A 42 25.67 8.20 20.02
N ILE A 43 26.23 7.34 19.14
CA ILE A 43 27.67 7.12 19.02
C ILE A 43 28.38 8.43 18.65
N ILE A 44 27.86 9.18 17.67
CA ILE A 44 28.44 10.45 17.25
C ILE A 44 28.44 11.47 18.39
N ILE A 45 27.31 11.60 19.11
CA ILE A 45 27.22 12.50 20.27
C ILE A 45 28.22 12.11 21.35
N ALA A 46 28.36 10.82 21.66
CA ALA A 46 29.33 10.33 22.65
C ALA A 46 30.77 10.66 22.24
N VAL A 47 31.12 10.49 20.95
CA VAL A 47 32.43 10.86 20.41
C VAL A 47 32.65 12.38 20.52
N LEU A 48 31.67 13.20 20.13
CA LEU A 48 31.76 14.66 20.21
C LEU A 48 31.97 15.13 21.65
N ILE A 49 31.22 14.58 22.61
CA ILE A 49 31.38 14.89 24.04
C ILE A 49 32.79 14.49 24.51
N SER A 50 33.28 13.31 24.12
CA SER A 50 34.63 12.84 24.47
C SER A 50 35.72 13.80 23.95
N VAL A 51 35.59 14.26 22.70
CA VAL A 51 36.53 15.23 22.10
C VAL A 51 36.51 16.57 22.84
N ILE A 52 35.32 17.09 23.19
CA ILE A 52 35.18 18.36 23.91
C ILE A 52 35.81 18.28 25.30
N LEU A 53 35.53 17.22 26.06
CA LEU A 53 36.05 17.03 27.41
C LEU A 53 37.58 16.82 27.42
N THR A 54 38.11 16.07 26.46
CA THR A 54 39.56 15.82 26.36
C THR A 54 40.33 17.06 25.90
N ALA A 55 39.77 17.85 24.98
CA ALA A 55 40.34 19.14 24.59
C ALA A 55 40.46 20.12 25.77
N SER A 56 39.50 20.11 26.69
CA SER A 56 39.51 20.98 27.88
C SER A 56 40.47 20.53 28.99
N SER A 57 40.88 19.26 28.99
CA SER A 57 41.69 18.65 30.07
C SER A 57 43.14 18.33 29.68
N GLY A 58 43.50 18.45 28.39
CA GLY A 58 44.82 18.03 27.88
C GLY A 58 45.01 16.51 27.86
N ALA A 59 43.97 15.73 28.18
CA ALA A 59 43.98 14.28 28.12
C ALA A 59 43.91 13.78 26.68
N SER A 60 44.40 12.56 26.43
CA SER A 60 44.25 11.90 25.13
C SER A 60 42.78 11.55 24.85
N VAL A 61 42.34 11.72 23.60
CA VAL A 61 41.01 11.29 23.13
C VAL A 61 40.83 9.78 23.39
N LEU A 62 39.73 9.41 24.03
CA LEU A 62 39.43 8.00 24.38
C LEU A 62 38.98 7.13 23.20
N PHE A 63 38.87 7.70 22.00
CA PHE A 63 38.32 7.04 20.81
C PHE A 63 39.34 6.91 19.68
N ASP A 64 39.53 5.67 19.20
CA ASP A 64 40.26 5.40 17.96
C ASP A 64 39.38 5.73 16.74
N LEU A 65 39.81 6.71 15.95
CA LEU A 65 39.11 7.14 14.73
C LEU A 65 39.00 6.02 13.69
N ARG A 66 39.93 5.07 13.66
CA ARG A 66 39.87 3.90 12.75
C ARG A 66 38.77 2.94 13.19
N ALA A 67 38.68 2.67 14.49
CA ALA A 67 37.61 1.85 15.06
C ALA A 67 36.23 2.48 14.81
N LEU A 68 36.11 3.80 15.01
CA LEU A 68 34.87 4.54 14.71
C LEU A 68 34.49 4.42 13.23
N ALA A 69 35.44 4.62 12.31
CA ALA A 69 35.20 4.49 10.88
C ALA A 69 34.70 3.08 10.52
N GLY A 70 35.31 2.03 11.09
CA GLY A 70 34.86 0.65 10.89
C GLY A 70 33.43 0.40 11.39
N ILE A 71 33.07 0.95 12.55
CA ILE A 71 31.70 0.87 13.11
C ILE A 71 30.70 1.57 12.18
N LEU A 72 31.01 2.79 11.73
CA LEU A 72 30.13 3.55 10.84
C LEU A 72 29.94 2.88 9.48
N ILE A 73 30.99 2.26 8.92
CA ILE A 73 30.89 1.45 7.70
C ILE A 73 29.97 0.24 7.94
N GLY A 74 30.09 -0.42 9.09
CA GLY A 74 29.20 -1.52 9.47
C GLY A 74 27.72 -1.12 9.50
N PHE A 75 27.41 0.02 10.12
CA PHE A 75 26.05 0.58 10.11
C PHE A 75 25.59 0.97 8.70
N ALA A 76 26.45 1.56 7.88
CA ALA A 76 26.12 1.93 6.51
C ALA A 76 25.76 0.70 5.66
N VAL A 77 26.49 -0.41 5.80
CA VAL A 77 26.18 -1.68 5.13
C VAL A 77 24.86 -2.26 5.65
N ALA A 78 24.63 -2.23 6.96
CA ALA A 78 23.36 -2.68 7.55
C ALA A 78 22.16 -1.87 7.04
N GLU A 79 22.27 -0.54 6.98
CA GLU A 79 21.25 0.35 6.41
C GLU A 79 20.98 0.07 4.94
N PHE A 80 22.03 -0.18 4.15
CA PHE A 80 21.86 -0.53 2.74
C PHE A 80 21.05 -1.81 2.58
N ILE A 81 21.33 -2.84 3.39
CA ILE A 81 20.57 -4.10 3.39
C ILE A 81 19.11 -3.86 3.80
N LEU A 82 18.87 -3.08 4.87
CA LEU A 82 17.52 -2.74 5.31
C LEU A 82 16.74 -1.97 4.24
N ASN A 83 17.39 -1.07 3.50
CA ASN A 83 16.78 -0.34 2.38
C ASN A 83 16.36 -1.25 1.23
N ILE A 84 17.10 -2.34 0.95
CA ILE A 84 16.69 -3.35 -0.03
C ILE A 84 15.41 -4.04 0.44
N PHE A 85 15.35 -4.49 1.70
CA PHE A 85 14.15 -5.12 2.26
C PHE A 85 12.96 -4.17 2.26
N PHE A 86 13.17 -2.91 2.62
CA PHE A 86 12.14 -1.89 2.64
C PHE A 86 11.61 -1.60 1.22
N SER A 87 12.50 -1.47 0.24
CA SER A 87 12.12 -1.25 -1.16
C SER A 87 11.37 -2.46 -1.74
N PHE A 88 11.77 -3.67 -1.38
CA PHE A 88 11.05 -4.89 -1.74
C PHE A 88 9.64 -4.95 -1.10
N MET A 89 9.48 -4.52 0.15
CA MET A 89 8.17 -4.36 0.77
C MET A 89 7.28 -3.40 -0.04
N LEU A 90 7.80 -2.24 -0.44
CA LEU A 90 7.04 -1.27 -1.23
C LEU A 90 6.70 -1.79 -2.62
N TYR A 91 7.63 -2.49 -3.29
CA TYR A 91 7.34 -3.21 -4.53
C TYR A 91 6.12 -4.13 -4.36
N ARG A 92 6.07 -4.92 -3.28
CA ARG A 92 4.94 -5.82 -3.01
C ARG A 92 3.63 -5.07 -2.76
N LEU A 93 3.67 -3.95 -2.03
CA LEU A 93 2.49 -3.11 -1.78
C LEU A 93 1.91 -2.52 -3.08
N ILE A 94 2.77 -2.02 -3.96
CA ILE A 94 2.34 -1.46 -5.25
C ILE A 94 1.82 -2.57 -6.16
N LYS A 95 2.55 -3.70 -6.22
CA LYS A 95 2.16 -4.85 -7.04
C LYS A 95 0.78 -5.38 -6.65
N ARG A 96 0.53 -5.62 -5.36
CA ARG A 96 -0.77 -6.13 -4.89
C ARG A 96 -1.92 -5.16 -5.19
N ARG A 97 -1.69 -3.85 -5.04
CA ARG A 97 -2.68 -2.83 -5.40
C ARG A 97 -3.00 -2.90 -6.89
N ASN A 98 -1.99 -3.01 -7.76
CA ASN A 98 -2.22 -3.08 -9.20
C ASN A 98 -2.98 -4.33 -9.61
N THR A 99 -2.55 -5.50 -9.11
CA THR A 99 -3.19 -6.77 -9.46
C THR A 99 -4.62 -6.83 -8.95
N HIS A 100 -4.87 -6.29 -7.76
CA HIS A 100 -6.20 -6.18 -7.18
C HIS A 100 -7.13 -5.27 -8.01
N PHE A 101 -6.70 -4.04 -8.33
CA PHE A 101 -7.56 -3.10 -9.06
C PHE A 101 -7.86 -3.59 -10.48
N ILE A 102 -6.90 -4.25 -11.13
CA ILE A 102 -7.13 -4.89 -12.44
C ILE A 102 -8.17 -6.01 -12.31
N ARG A 103 -8.06 -6.88 -11.31
CA ARG A 103 -9.07 -7.91 -11.05
C ARG A 103 -10.44 -7.28 -10.81
N GLN A 104 -10.51 -6.20 -10.05
CA GLN A 104 -11.76 -5.54 -9.74
C GLN A 104 -12.48 -5.01 -10.98
N LEU A 105 -11.74 -4.48 -11.96
CA LEU A 105 -12.32 -4.02 -13.21
C LEU A 105 -12.94 -5.18 -14.02
N PHE A 106 -12.29 -6.35 -14.05
CA PHE A 106 -12.85 -7.54 -14.67
C PHE A 106 -14.09 -8.03 -13.93
N LEU A 107 -14.03 -8.06 -12.59
CA LEU A 107 -15.17 -8.45 -11.76
C LEU A 107 -16.37 -7.53 -11.99
N TYR A 108 -16.17 -6.21 -12.09
CA TYR A 108 -17.24 -5.27 -12.42
C TYR A 108 -17.86 -5.54 -13.78
N GLU A 109 -17.04 -5.79 -14.81
CA GLU A 109 -17.51 -6.11 -16.16
C GLU A 109 -18.34 -7.41 -16.18
N ASP A 110 -17.88 -8.45 -15.48
CA ASP A 110 -18.58 -9.74 -15.44
C ASP A 110 -19.84 -9.70 -14.55
N LEU A 111 -19.86 -8.89 -13.49
CA LEU A 111 -21.06 -8.63 -12.69
C LEU A 111 -22.10 -7.81 -13.47
N GLU A 112 -21.68 -6.78 -14.22
CA GLU A 112 -22.54 -6.02 -15.15
C GLU A 112 -23.17 -6.94 -16.19
N ALA A 113 -22.37 -7.82 -16.81
CA ALA A 113 -22.83 -8.78 -17.81
C ALA A 113 -23.85 -9.77 -17.20
N THR A 114 -23.58 -10.26 -15.99
CA THR A 114 -24.47 -11.17 -15.28
C THR A 114 -25.80 -10.50 -14.94
N ALA A 115 -25.75 -9.27 -14.41
CA ALA A 115 -26.94 -8.49 -14.08
C ALA A 115 -27.80 -8.20 -15.32
N LYS A 116 -27.17 -7.85 -16.45
CA LYS A 116 -27.83 -7.65 -17.75
C LYS A 116 -28.52 -8.92 -18.23
N GLU A 117 -27.85 -10.07 -18.15
CA GLU A 117 -28.42 -11.34 -18.59
C GLU A 117 -29.64 -11.73 -17.74
N ILE A 118 -29.56 -11.54 -16.43
CA ILE A 118 -30.67 -11.84 -15.52
C ILE A 118 -31.87 -10.94 -15.79
N ALA A 119 -31.66 -9.63 -15.97
CA ALA A 119 -32.74 -8.71 -16.30
C ALA A 119 -33.40 -9.04 -17.65
N ALA A 120 -32.60 -9.39 -18.67
CA ALA A 120 -33.10 -9.81 -19.98
C ALA A 120 -33.97 -11.07 -19.89
N LYS A 121 -33.56 -12.08 -19.11
CA LYS A 121 -34.35 -13.30 -18.85
C LYS A 121 -35.71 -13.00 -18.19
N ARG A 122 -35.79 -11.91 -17.44
CA ARG A 122 -37.01 -11.48 -16.74
C ARG A 122 -37.82 -10.44 -17.52
N GLY A 123 -37.37 -10.04 -18.71
CA GLY A 123 -38.06 -9.06 -19.54
C GLY A 123 -38.06 -7.64 -18.95
N ILE A 124 -37.08 -7.30 -18.11
CA ILE A 124 -37.02 -6.01 -17.41
C ILE A 124 -35.97 -5.13 -18.11
N ASP A 125 -36.38 -3.92 -18.48
CA ASP A 125 -35.43 -2.93 -19.00
C ASP A 125 -34.59 -2.36 -17.85
N VAL A 126 -33.28 -2.58 -17.93
CA VAL A 126 -32.26 -2.11 -16.99
C VAL A 126 -31.23 -1.20 -17.65
N SER A 127 -31.55 -0.63 -18.81
CA SER A 127 -30.65 0.24 -19.58
C SER A 127 -30.05 1.39 -18.75
N ILE A 128 -30.87 2.07 -17.94
CA ILE A 128 -30.44 3.15 -17.05
C ILE A 128 -29.50 2.67 -15.93
N PRO A 129 -29.90 1.72 -15.05
CA PRO A 129 -29.01 1.26 -13.98
C PRO A 129 -27.75 0.56 -14.53
N LEU A 130 -27.81 -0.13 -15.66
CA LEU A 130 -26.62 -0.67 -16.32
C LEU A 130 -25.68 0.44 -16.81
N ASN A 131 -26.22 1.54 -17.35
CA ASN A 131 -25.40 2.68 -17.75
C ASN A 131 -24.68 3.33 -16.55
N ASN A 132 -25.34 3.39 -15.39
CA ASN A 132 -24.70 3.87 -14.16
C ASN A 132 -23.52 2.97 -13.74
N LEU A 133 -23.68 1.65 -13.79
CA LEU A 133 -22.60 0.70 -13.50
C LEU A 133 -21.42 0.85 -14.48
N ASP A 134 -21.70 0.87 -15.79
CA ASP A 134 -20.68 1.08 -16.83
C ASP A 134 -19.92 2.40 -16.60
N ARG A 135 -20.63 3.47 -16.23
CA ARG A 135 -20.00 4.74 -15.89
C ARG A 135 -19.07 4.62 -14.69
N ILE A 136 -19.51 3.98 -13.60
CA ILE A 136 -18.67 3.78 -12.40
C ILE A 136 -17.42 2.97 -12.75
N ARG A 137 -17.55 1.90 -13.53
CA ARG A 137 -16.41 1.09 -13.98
C ARG A 137 -15.46 1.88 -14.87
N ARG A 138 -15.96 2.72 -15.79
CA ARG A 138 -15.12 3.60 -16.62
C ARG A 138 -14.39 4.66 -15.80
N ASP A 139 -15.07 5.26 -14.81
CA ASP A 139 -14.45 6.20 -13.88
C ASP A 139 -13.35 5.50 -13.05
N ALA A 140 -13.59 4.27 -12.59
CA ALA A 140 -12.58 3.44 -11.95
C ALA A 140 -11.41 3.15 -12.90
N GLN A 141 -11.64 2.73 -14.14
CA GLN A 141 -10.59 2.48 -15.13
C GLN A 141 -9.72 3.72 -15.41
N ALA A 142 -10.34 4.90 -15.43
CA ALA A 142 -9.64 6.17 -15.65
C ALA A 142 -8.73 6.55 -14.48
N ASP A 143 -9.21 6.36 -13.23
CA ASP A 143 -8.54 6.79 -12.00
C ASP A 143 -7.58 5.74 -11.40
N GLU A 144 -7.86 4.45 -11.59
CA GLU A 144 -7.21 3.31 -10.92
C GLU A 144 -6.05 2.72 -11.72
N ARG A 145 -5.39 3.56 -12.54
CA ARG A 145 -4.30 3.16 -13.42
C ARG A 145 -3.18 2.44 -12.66
N SER A 146 -2.57 1.48 -13.33
CA SER A 146 -1.41 0.77 -12.82
C SER A 146 -0.22 1.72 -12.66
N ARG A 147 0.53 1.53 -11.57
CA ARG A 147 1.81 2.21 -11.33
C ARG A 147 2.94 1.22 -11.52
N ASP A 148 4.04 1.59 -12.19
CA ASP A 148 5.18 0.66 -12.35
C ASP A 148 5.85 0.36 -10.99
N PRO A 149 5.71 -0.87 -10.44
CA PRO A 149 6.30 -1.21 -9.14
C PRO A 149 7.82 -1.25 -9.17
N VAL A 150 8.41 -1.59 -10.33
CA VAL A 150 9.86 -1.69 -10.50
C VAL A 150 10.45 -0.29 -10.48
N LEU A 151 9.87 0.66 -11.21
CA LEU A 151 10.33 2.05 -11.21
C LEU A 151 10.39 2.62 -9.79
N TRP A 152 9.30 2.52 -9.02
CA TRP A 152 9.23 3.09 -7.67
C TRP A 152 10.20 2.42 -6.70
N SER A 153 10.33 1.09 -6.76
CA SER A 153 11.27 0.37 -5.89
C SER A 153 12.73 0.59 -6.30
N ALA A 154 13.03 0.68 -7.60
CA ALA A 154 14.37 0.96 -8.10
C ALA A 154 14.82 2.38 -7.73
N ILE A 155 13.95 3.38 -7.85
CA ILE A 155 14.25 4.76 -7.41
C ILE A 155 14.70 4.77 -5.94
N LEU A 156 14.01 4.01 -5.07
CA LEU A 156 14.33 3.95 -3.66
C LEU A 156 15.67 3.26 -3.38
N VAL A 157 15.93 2.11 -4.00
CA VAL A 157 17.21 1.38 -3.81
C VAL A 157 18.39 2.18 -4.37
N PHE A 158 18.29 2.66 -5.61
CA PHE A 158 19.40 3.35 -6.27
C PHE A 158 19.70 4.69 -5.62
N ALA A 159 18.68 5.46 -5.24
CA ALA A 159 18.92 6.74 -4.59
C ALA A 159 19.34 6.60 -3.12
N ALA A 160 18.92 5.53 -2.42
CA ALA A 160 19.47 5.21 -1.09
C ALA A 160 20.95 4.79 -1.17
N GLY A 161 21.34 3.97 -2.15
CA GLY A 161 22.74 3.61 -2.39
C GLY A 161 23.64 4.82 -2.70
N ALA A 162 23.10 5.84 -3.38
CA ALA A 162 23.79 7.09 -3.65
C ALA A 162 23.96 8.00 -2.42
N ALA A 163 23.21 7.77 -1.33
CA ALA A 163 23.32 8.51 -0.07
C ALA A 163 24.36 7.92 0.90
N VAL A 164 24.80 6.67 0.68
CA VAL A 164 25.79 5.96 1.52
C VAL A 164 27.16 6.68 1.61
N PRO A 165 27.66 7.45 0.62
CA PRO A 165 28.92 8.17 0.78
C PRO A 165 28.84 9.41 1.69
N SER A 166 27.65 9.95 1.95
CA SER A 166 27.49 11.29 2.54
C SER A 166 27.79 11.39 4.04
N PHE A 167 27.96 10.27 4.74
CA PHE A 167 28.41 10.26 6.14
C PHE A 167 29.93 10.22 6.30
N VAL A 168 30.65 9.83 5.24
CA VAL A 168 32.12 9.69 5.23
C VAL A 168 32.78 10.86 4.50
N THR A 169 32.07 11.53 3.59
CA THR A 169 32.57 12.74 2.93
C THR A 169 32.07 14.00 3.66
N PRO A 170 32.96 14.97 3.99
CA PRO A 170 32.58 16.26 4.60
C PRO A 170 31.64 17.12 3.73
N SER A 171 31.40 16.72 2.48
CA SER A 171 30.42 17.32 1.59
C SER A 171 29.02 16.88 2.01
N GLY A 172 28.43 17.62 2.95
CA GLY A 172 27.14 17.31 3.56
C GLY A 172 25.99 17.09 2.58
N PHE A 173 24.87 16.61 3.14
CA PHE A 173 23.50 16.62 2.61
C PHE A 173 23.38 17.03 1.13
N SER A 174 23.70 16.12 0.20
CA SER A 174 23.51 16.38 -1.22
C SER A 174 22.02 16.34 -1.55
N GLY A 175 21.52 17.27 -2.38
CA GLY A 175 20.10 17.30 -2.79
C GLY A 175 19.60 16.00 -3.44
N VAL A 176 20.51 15.13 -3.90
CA VAL A 176 20.23 13.79 -4.42
C VAL A 176 19.69 12.84 -3.33
N ALA A 177 20.07 13.03 -2.06
CA ALA A 177 19.60 12.23 -0.92
C ALA A 177 18.12 12.48 -0.57
N LEU A 178 17.52 13.59 -1.04
CA LEU A 178 16.11 13.91 -0.80
C LEU A 178 15.15 13.22 -1.79
N VAL A 179 15.63 12.84 -2.97
CA VAL A 179 14.82 12.15 -3.99
C VAL A 179 14.15 10.87 -3.45
N PRO A 180 14.87 9.93 -2.78
CA PRO A 180 14.23 8.73 -2.24
C PRO A 180 13.22 9.05 -1.13
N VAL A 181 13.47 10.09 -0.34
CA VAL A 181 12.55 10.53 0.72
C VAL A 181 11.23 11.02 0.12
N PHE A 182 11.27 11.89 -0.89
CA PHE A 182 10.07 12.35 -1.59
C PHE A 182 9.34 11.22 -2.32
N ALA A 183 10.08 10.32 -2.98
CA ALA A 183 9.51 9.17 -3.65
C ALA A 183 8.78 8.23 -2.65
N GLN A 184 9.37 7.98 -1.48
CA GLN A 184 8.76 7.17 -0.41
C GLN A 184 7.45 7.79 0.08
N TYR A 185 7.45 9.09 0.40
CA TYR A 185 6.23 9.76 0.87
C TYR A 185 5.17 9.86 -0.22
N TYR A 186 5.55 9.99 -1.48
CA TYR A 186 4.60 9.91 -2.60
C TYR A 186 3.99 8.51 -2.73
N VAL A 187 4.78 7.44 -2.56
CA VAL A 187 4.27 6.06 -2.51
C VAL A 187 3.26 5.87 -1.37
N TYR A 188 3.59 6.39 -0.19
CA TYR A 188 2.71 6.34 0.97
C TYR A 188 1.41 7.11 0.74
N TYR A 189 1.52 8.30 0.14
CA TYR A 189 0.39 9.14 -0.22
C TYR A 189 -0.57 8.40 -1.15
N PHE A 190 -0.09 7.92 -2.30
CA PHE A 190 -0.99 7.33 -3.27
C PHE A 190 -1.54 6.00 -2.79
N LEU A 191 -0.76 5.16 -2.10
CA LEU A 191 -1.30 3.91 -1.54
C LEU A 191 -2.43 4.22 -0.55
N MET A 192 -2.21 5.13 0.40
CA MET A 192 -3.24 5.51 1.38
C MET A 192 -4.51 6.06 0.70
N LYS A 193 -4.36 6.99 -0.25
CA LYS A 193 -5.50 7.70 -0.85
C LYS A 193 -6.20 6.90 -1.94
N GLU A 194 -5.50 6.05 -2.67
CA GLU A 194 -6.09 5.21 -3.70
C GLU A 194 -6.91 4.07 -3.08
N TRP A 195 -6.45 3.43 -1.99
CA TRP A 195 -7.24 2.42 -1.28
C TRP A 195 -8.56 2.97 -0.72
N PHE A 196 -8.53 4.17 -0.12
CA PHE A 196 -9.74 4.83 0.33
C PHE A 196 -10.73 5.08 -0.82
N ARG A 197 -10.25 5.69 -1.91
CA ARG A 197 -11.09 6.02 -3.08
C ARG A 197 -11.65 4.76 -3.75
N HIS A 198 -10.83 3.73 -3.88
CA HIS A 198 -11.22 2.44 -4.44
C HIS A 198 -12.38 1.81 -3.66
N GLU A 199 -12.24 1.71 -2.33
CA GLU A 199 -13.30 1.12 -1.50
C GLU A 199 -14.59 1.95 -1.52
N ARG A 200 -14.50 3.28 -1.62
CA ARG A 200 -15.70 4.13 -1.81
C ARG A 200 -16.39 3.84 -3.15
N ARG A 201 -15.63 3.68 -4.23
CA ARG A 201 -16.20 3.33 -5.55
C ARG A 201 -16.80 1.94 -5.54
N GLU A 202 -16.17 0.97 -4.89
CA GLU A 202 -16.72 -0.37 -4.73
C GLU A 202 -18.07 -0.35 -3.99
N ASP A 203 -18.18 0.43 -2.93
CA ASP A 203 -19.45 0.57 -2.20
C ASP A 203 -20.56 1.11 -3.11
N ILE A 204 -20.25 2.16 -3.89
CA ILE A 204 -21.19 2.76 -4.84
C ILE A 204 -21.58 1.75 -5.94
N PHE A 205 -20.60 1.06 -6.51
CA PHE A 205 -20.84 0.03 -7.54
C PHE A 205 -21.75 -1.07 -7.01
N MET A 206 -21.44 -1.60 -5.82
CA MET A 206 -22.19 -2.69 -5.20
C MET A 206 -23.60 -2.26 -4.78
N ASP A 207 -23.78 -1.00 -4.38
CA ASP A 207 -25.11 -0.43 -4.10
C ASP A 207 -25.95 -0.35 -5.38
N GLU A 208 -25.41 0.17 -6.47
CA GLU A 208 -26.10 0.24 -7.76
C GLU A 208 -26.40 -1.15 -8.32
N LEU A 209 -25.47 -2.10 -8.20
CA LEU A 209 -25.67 -3.49 -8.60
C LEU A 209 -26.81 -4.13 -7.79
N SER A 210 -26.85 -3.90 -6.49
CA SER A 210 -27.91 -4.41 -5.62
C SER A 210 -29.27 -3.81 -5.98
N ARG A 211 -29.34 -2.52 -6.30
CA ARG A 211 -30.58 -1.86 -6.78
C ARG A 211 -31.05 -2.43 -8.13
N LEU A 212 -30.13 -2.66 -9.05
CA LEU A 212 -30.44 -3.27 -10.35
C LEU A 212 -31.01 -4.68 -10.15
N LEU A 213 -30.31 -5.52 -9.40
CA LEU A 213 -30.75 -6.89 -9.12
C LEU A 213 -32.08 -6.90 -8.37
N SER A 214 -32.30 -5.97 -7.43
CA SER A 214 -33.58 -5.81 -6.73
C SER A 214 -34.71 -5.44 -7.68
N THR A 215 -34.47 -4.58 -8.68
CA THR A 215 -35.43 -4.29 -9.74
C THR A 215 -35.76 -5.56 -10.54
N ALA A 216 -34.79 -6.44 -10.73
CA ALA A 216 -34.97 -7.77 -11.31
C ALA A 216 -35.63 -8.80 -10.36
N GLY A 217 -36.04 -8.39 -9.15
CA GLY A 217 -36.65 -9.27 -8.14
C GLY A 217 -35.63 -10.16 -7.40
N ILE A 218 -34.36 -9.74 -7.34
CA ILE A 218 -33.27 -10.46 -6.69
C ILE A 218 -32.71 -9.60 -5.57
N GLY A 219 -32.99 -9.99 -4.33
CA GLY A 219 -32.40 -9.35 -3.16
C GLY A 219 -30.97 -9.84 -2.96
N VAL A 220 -30.00 -8.93 -3.06
CA VAL A 220 -28.61 -9.18 -2.66
C VAL A 220 -28.37 -8.57 -1.29
N THR A 221 -27.87 -9.37 -0.35
CA THR A 221 -27.54 -8.91 1.00
C THR A 221 -26.04 -8.97 1.19
N ARG A 222 -25.43 -7.87 1.65
CA ARG A 222 -23.99 -7.83 1.94
C ARG A 222 -23.71 -8.11 3.41
N PRO A 223 -22.59 -8.78 3.73
CA PRO A 223 -22.11 -8.86 5.10
C PRO A 223 -21.81 -7.46 5.67
N PRO A 224 -21.92 -7.26 7.00
CA PRO A 224 -21.53 -5.99 7.62
C PRO A 224 -20.02 -5.75 7.48
N ARG A 225 -19.63 -4.49 7.23
CA ARG A 225 -18.22 -4.07 7.21
C ARG A 225 -17.81 -3.48 8.56
N PHE A 226 -16.84 -4.10 9.22
CA PHE A 226 -16.32 -3.63 10.53
C PHE A 226 -15.03 -2.83 10.45
N ALA A 227 -14.30 -2.92 9.34
CA ALA A 227 -12.98 -2.30 9.16
C ALA A 227 -12.89 -1.62 7.79
N ALA A 228 -13.66 -0.55 7.60
CA ALA A 228 -13.55 0.30 6.41
C ALA A 228 -12.21 1.03 6.40
N VAL A 229 -11.63 1.21 5.21
CA VAL A 229 -10.46 2.05 4.99
C VAL A 229 -10.85 3.51 5.29
N PRO A 230 -10.30 4.15 6.33
CA PRO A 230 -10.68 5.51 6.69
C PRO A 230 -9.98 6.54 5.80
N ASP A 231 -10.62 7.70 5.63
CA ASP A 231 -10.01 8.85 4.96
C ASP A 231 -9.00 9.53 5.88
N ARG A 232 -7.72 9.22 5.67
CA ARG A 232 -6.62 9.77 6.46
C ARG A 232 -6.01 10.99 5.79
N SER A 233 -5.64 11.98 6.60
CA SER A 233 -4.93 13.17 6.10
C SER A 233 -3.44 12.87 5.90
N PHE A 234 -2.97 12.98 4.65
CA PHE A 234 -1.56 12.89 4.33
C PHE A 234 -0.73 13.91 5.10
N ALA A 235 -1.22 15.15 5.21
CA ALA A 235 -0.52 16.23 5.90
C ALA A 235 -0.32 15.92 7.38
N VAL A 236 -1.35 15.38 8.05
CA VAL A 236 -1.23 14.95 9.47
C VAL A 236 -0.20 13.84 9.60
N TYR A 237 -0.24 12.84 8.72
CA TYR A 237 0.71 11.73 8.75
C TYR A 237 2.15 12.18 8.49
N LEU A 238 2.35 13.11 7.57
CA LEU A 238 3.66 13.70 7.28
C LEU A 238 4.18 14.52 8.47
N VAL A 239 3.36 15.41 9.03
CA VAL A 239 3.73 16.22 10.19
C VAL A 239 4.06 15.32 11.39
N LEU A 240 3.23 14.32 11.69
CA LEU A 240 3.48 13.37 12.77
C LEU A 240 4.79 12.59 12.54
N THR A 241 5.09 12.21 11.29
CA THR A 241 6.37 11.56 10.96
C THR A 241 7.55 12.49 11.22
N ILE A 242 7.46 13.78 10.87
CA ILE A 242 8.54 14.74 11.10
C ILE A 242 8.74 15.03 12.60
N VAL A 243 7.68 15.35 13.33
CA VAL A 243 7.78 15.73 14.77
C VAL A 243 8.20 14.56 15.65
N THR A 244 7.93 13.32 15.23
CA THR A 244 8.41 12.10 15.89
C THR A 244 9.73 11.59 15.34
N VAL A 245 10.40 12.35 14.47
CA VAL A 245 11.70 12.01 13.88
C VAL A 245 11.68 10.62 13.20
N GLY A 246 10.61 10.33 12.48
CA GLY A 246 10.42 9.09 11.72
C GLY A 246 9.63 7.99 12.43
N PHE A 247 9.49 8.01 13.77
CA PHE A 247 8.82 6.92 14.49
C PHE A 247 7.35 6.72 14.09
N PHE A 248 6.60 7.79 13.85
CA PHE A 248 5.22 7.67 13.37
C PHE A 248 5.14 7.06 11.96
N GLY A 249 6.21 7.13 11.16
CA GLY A 249 6.32 6.44 9.87
C GLY A 249 6.13 4.93 9.98
N ILE A 250 6.44 4.33 11.14
CA ILE A 250 6.17 2.92 11.41
C ILE A 250 4.66 2.62 11.42
N TYR A 251 3.88 3.45 12.11
CA TYR A 251 2.42 3.33 12.11
C TYR A 251 1.84 3.60 10.72
N TRP A 252 2.45 4.50 9.95
CA TRP A 252 2.09 4.68 8.55
C TRP A 252 2.27 3.38 7.74
N VAL A 253 3.42 2.71 7.85
CA VAL A 253 3.64 1.41 7.22
C VAL A 253 2.62 0.38 7.70
N TYR A 254 2.29 0.36 9.00
CA TYR A 254 1.25 -0.51 9.54
C TYR A 254 -0.08 -0.34 8.80
N VAL A 255 -0.58 0.88 8.63
CA VAL A 255 -1.87 1.10 7.94
C VAL A 255 -1.81 0.70 6.47
N LEU A 256 -0.69 0.98 5.78
CA LEU A 256 -0.49 0.56 4.39
C LEU A 256 -0.47 -0.96 4.21
N LEU A 257 -0.10 -1.71 5.27
CA LEU A 257 -0.15 -3.16 5.32
C LEU A 257 -1.55 -3.65 5.67
N SER A 258 -2.14 -3.12 6.75
CA SER A 258 -3.36 -3.63 7.38
C SER A 258 -4.63 -3.30 6.62
N ASP A 259 -4.75 -2.09 6.05
CA ASP A 259 -5.99 -1.67 5.42
C ASP A 259 -6.33 -2.54 4.21
N PRO A 260 -5.41 -2.80 3.25
CA PRO A 260 -5.72 -3.66 2.12
C PRO A 260 -5.98 -5.12 2.57
N ASN A 261 -5.32 -5.59 3.62
CA ASN A 261 -5.60 -6.92 4.16
C ASN A 261 -7.04 -7.02 4.70
N ASN A 262 -7.51 -5.99 5.40
CA ASN A 262 -8.88 -5.97 5.92
C ASN A 262 -9.90 -5.82 4.79
N HIS A 263 -9.59 -4.99 3.81
CA HIS A 263 -10.37 -4.82 2.59
C HIS A 263 -10.55 -6.16 1.84
N PHE A 264 -9.45 -6.88 1.56
CA PHE A 264 -9.50 -8.18 0.87
C PHE A 264 -10.34 -9.23 1.60
N ARG A 265 -10.25 -9.28 2.94
CA ARG A 265 -11.09 -10.20 3.74
C ARG A 265 -12.56 -9.86 3.60
N TYR A 266 -12.89 -8.58 3.72
CA TYR A 266 -14.27 -8.13 3.57
C TYR A 266 -14.80 -8.44 2.18
N GLN A 267 -14.03 -8.10 1.15
CA GLN A 267 -14.42 -8.31 -0.23
C GLN A 267 -14.59 -9.79 -0.57
N ALA A 268 -13.71 -10.67 -0.09
CA ALA A 268 -13.87 -12.10 -0.28
C ALA A 268 -15.22 -12.61 0.26
N MET A 269 -15.67 -12.11 1.43
CA MET A 269 -16.99 -12.44 1.98
C MET A 269 -18.14 -11.90 1.13
N VAL A 270 -18.02 -10.68 0.60
CA VAL A 270 -19.02 -10.08 -0.30
C VAL A 270 -19.13 -10.88 -1.59
N GLU A 271 -18.01 -11.17 -2.22
CA GLU A 271 -17.93 -11.94 -3.47
C GLU A 271 -18.54 -13.34 -3.31
N ASP A 272 -18.18 -14.05 -2.24
CA ASP A 272 -18.71 -15.39 -1.96
C ASP A 272 -20.24 -15.33 -1.75
N THR A 273 -20.73 -14.28 -1.09
CA THR A 273 -22.17 -14.07 -0.87
C THR A 273 -22.90 -13.79 -2.19
N ILE A 274 -22.36 -12.89 -3.02
CA ILE A 274 -22.96 -12.53 -4.31
C ILE A 274 -23.02 -13.76 -5.22
N VAL A 275 -21.93 -14.52 -5.35
CA VAL A 275 -21.91 -15.70 -6.21
C VAL A 275 -22.83 -16.81 -5.71
N ALA A 276 -22.96 -17.00 -4.40
CA ALA A 276 -23.92 -17.94 -3.83
C ALA A 276 -25.36 -17.55 -4.18
N GLN A 277 -25.69 -16.26 -4.05
CA GLN A 277 -27.03 -15.73 -4.36
C GLN A 277 -27.34 -15.78 -5.86
N LEU A 278 -26.39 -15.43 -6.74
CA LEU A 278 -26.55 -15.45 -8.19
C LEU A 278 -26.58 -16.87 -8.78
N SER A 279 -25.78 -17.79 -8.24
CA SER A 279 -25.73 -19.18 -8.73
C SER A 279 -27.05 -19.91 -8.47
N GLY A 280 -27.75 -19.62 -7.37
CA GLY A 280 -29.06 -20.19 -7.07
C GLY A 280 -30.19 -19.74 -8.01
N LEU A 281 -29.97 -18.67 -8.79
CA LEU A 281 -30.97 -18.05 -9.67
C LEU A 281 -30.82 -18.41 -11.15
N THR A 282 -29.77 -19.17 -11.50
CA THR A 282 -29.48 -19.61 -12.88
C THR A 282 -29.74 -21.10 -13.12
N LEU A 283 -30.41 -21.74 -12.16
CA LEU A 283 -31.13 -23.01 -12.29
C LEU A 283 -32.61 -22.70 -12.53
#